data_AF-A0A8S3KFW0-F1
#
_entry.id   AF-A0A8S3KFW0-F1
#
_cell.length_a   1.000
_cell.length_b   1.000
_cell.length_c   1.000
_cell.angle_alpha   90.00
_cell.angle_beta   90.00
_cell.angle_gamma   90.00
#
_symmetry.space_group_name_H-M   'P 1'
#
loop_
_entity.id
_entity.type
_entity.pdbx_description
1 polymer ?
#
loop_
_entity_poly.entity_id
_entity_poly.type
_entity_poly.pdbx_seq_one_letter_code
_entity_poly.pdbx_strand_id
1 'polypeptide(L)'
;MPPVLSEAEENIEVLEKDDMLSGFSTSKHLFIDISLGIPIRNRLIVARDVDGTLRTATLDEKRRMRQIYFSIAGRELVMPKMFEDKHLEVNRKTIPYKFSYNSFNFI
;
A
#
# COMPACT_ATOMS: atom_id res chain seq x y z
N MET A 1 4.77 -22.43 -7.48
CA MET A 1 5.80 -21.56 -6.87
C MET A 1 5.53 -20.15 -7.37
N PRO A 2 5.39 -19.13 -6.51
CA PRO A 2 5.24 -17.75 -6.97
C PRO A 2 6.52 -17.32 -7.72
N PRO A 3 6.41 -16.40 -8.69
CA PRO A 3 7.58 -15.88 -9.38
C PRO A 3 8.46 -15.08 -8.41
N VAL A 4 9.78 -15.24 -8.51
CA VAL A 4 10.73 -14.39 -7.79
C VAL A 4 10.82 -13.06 -8.53
N LEU A 5 10.49 -11.97 -7.84
CA LEU A 5 10.54 -10.60 -8.36
C LEU A 5 11.60 -9.81 -7.59
N SER A 6 12.19 -8.81 -8.24
CA SER A 6 13.01 -7.81 -7.55
C SER A 6 12.15 -6.91 -6.65
N GLU A 7 12.80 -6.22 -5.71
CA GLU A 7 12.14 -5.21 -4.91
C GLU A 7 11.54 -4.12 -5.82
N ALA A 8 10.37 -3.62 -5.43
CA ALA A 8 9.68 -2.60 -6.20
C ALA A 8 10.29 -1.23 -5.90
N GLU A 9 10.71 -0.52 -6.93
CA GLU A 9 11.22 0.84 -6.80
C GLU A 9 10.09 1.82 -6.49
N GLU A 10 10.34 2.71 -5.53
CA GLU A 10 9.40 3.77 -5.17
C GLU A 10 9.55 4.95 -6.12
N ASN A 11 8.70 4.97 -7.16
CA ASN A 11 8.66 6.05 -8.13
C ASN A 11 7.50 7.01 -7.80
N ILE A 12 7.84 8.07 -7.05
CA ILE A 12 6.95 9.19 -6.74
C ILE A 12 7.22 10.31 -7.72
N GLU A 13 6.17 10.74 -8.41
CA GLU A 13 6.21 11.81 -9.39
C GLU A 13 5.32 12.95 -8.92
N VAL A 14 5.84 14.17 -8.90
CA VAL A 14 5.08 15.38 -8.62
C VAL A 14 4.41 15.84 -9.91
N LEU A 15 3.09 15.82 -9.91
CA LEU A 15 2.27 16.22 -11.07
C LEU A 15 2.06 17.73 -11.11
N GLU A 16 1.90 18.34 -9.93
CA GLU A 16 1.61 19.76 -9.77
C GLU A 16 1.99 20.22 -8.36
N LYS A 17 2.33 21.50 -8.22
CA LYS A 17 2.44 22.15 -6.91
C LYS A 17 1.69 23.48 -6.97
N ASP A 18 0.70 23.61 -6.09
CA ASP A 18 -0.10 24.83 -5.96
C ASP A 18 0.02 25.40 -4.54
N ASP A 19 0.78 26.48 -4.42
CA ASP A 19 1.04 27.14 -3.13
C ASP A 19 -0.23 27.77 -2.53
N MET A 20 -1.26 28.07 -3.32
CA MET A 20 -2.54 28.60 -2.80
C MET A 20 -3.34 27.55 -2.02
N LEU A 21 -3.08 26.27 -2.27
CA LEU A 21 -3.70 25.16 -1.55
C LEU A 21 -2.91 24.76 -0.30
N SER A 22 -1.74 25.36 -0.06
CA SER A 22 -0.95 25.10 1.13
C SER A 22 -1.70 25.52 2.40
N GLY A 23 -1.84 24.58 3.34
CA GLY A 23 -2.58 24.80 4.59
C GLY A 23 -4.11 24.86 4.43
N PHE A 24 -4.66 24.59 3.24
CA PHE A 24 -6.10 24.51 3.02
C PHE A 24 -6.75 23.35 3.81
N SER A 25 -6.01 22.25 3.99
CA SER A 25 -6.44 21.12 4.82
C SER A 25 -5.36 20.73 5.82
N THR A 26 -5.78 20.17 6.95
CA THR A 26 -4.89 19.59 7.98
C THR A 26 -4.43 18.18 7.64
N SER A 27 -4.99 17.54 6.62
CA SER A 27 -4.66 16.16 6.24
C SER A 27 -4.45 15.99 4.74
N LYS A 28 -3.67 14.97 4.41
CA LYS A 28 -3.45 14.51 3.04
C LYS A 28 -4.72 13.87 2.49
N HIS A 29 -5.05 14.19 1.25
CA HIS A 29 -6.16 13.57 0.53
C HIS A 29 -5.64 12.58 -0.51
N LEU A 30 -6.19 11.37 -0.53
CA LEU A 30 -5.90 10.39 -1.58
C LEU A 30 -7.10 10.27 -2.53
N PHE A 31 -6.81 10.30 -3.82
CA PHE A 31 -7.78 10.09 -4.88
C PHE A 31 -7.43 8.79 -5.60
N ILE A 32 -8.44 7.97 -5.85
CA ILE A 32 -8.30 6.68 -6.52
C ILE A 32 -9.34 6.54 -7.63
N ASP A 33 -8.89 6.04 -8.78
CA ASP A 33 -9.78 5.68 -9.88
C ASP A 33 -10.45 4.31 -9.63
N ILE A 34 -11.78 4.32 -9.50
CA ILE A 34 -12.63 3.14 -9.28
C ILE A 34 -13.35 2.65 -10.55
N SER A 35 -12.99 3.17 -11.73
CA SER A 35 -13.63 2.80 -13.01
C SER A 35 -13.58 1.29 -13.27
N LEU A 36 -14.65 0.74 -13.85
CA LEU A 36 -14.73 -0.68 -14.19
C LEU A 36 -13.85 -0.99 -15.42
N GLY A 37 -13.32 -2.21 -15.49
CA GLY A 37 -12.53 -2.69 -16.64
C GLY A 37 -11.03 -2.33 -16.60
N ILE A 38 -10.60 -1.45 -15.69
CA ILE A 38 -9.17 -1.12 -15.53
C ILE A 38 -8.51 -2.15 -14.58
N PRO A 39 -7.37 -2.76 -14.97
CA PRO A 39 -6.62 -3.65 -14.09
C PRO A 39 -6.16 -2.93 -12.81
N ILE A 40 -6.28 -3.58 -11.65
CA ILE A 40 -5.95 -3.01 -10.33
C ILE A 40 -4.52 -2.41 -10.27
N ARG A 41 -3.57 -2.98 -11.02
CA ARG A 41 -2.17 -2.51 -11.06
C ARG A 41 -1.98 -1.22 -11.86
N ASN A 42 -2.89 -0.92 -12.79
CA ASN A 42 -2.77 0.20 -13.75
C ASN A 42 -3.64 1.40 -13.35
N ARG A 43 -4.30 1.34 -12.19
CA ARG A 43 -5.18 2.41 -11.71
C ARG A 43 -4.38 3.63 -11.25
N LEU A 44 -4.87 4.80 -11.62
CA LEU A 44 -4.32 6.06 -11.14
C LEU A 44 -4.67 6.24 -9.66
N ILE A 45 -3.64 6.49 -8.85
CA ILE A 45 -3.78 6.85 -7.44
C ILE A 45 -2.86 8.04 -7.19
N VAL A 46 -3.44 9.14 -6.75
CA VAL A 46 -2.72 10.40 -6.48
C VAL A 46 -3.00 10.88 -5.07
N ALA A 47 -2.03 11.58 -4.51
CA ALA A 47 -2.09 12.19 -3.19
C ALA A 47 -1.95 13.71 -3.34
N ARG A 48 -2.85 14.46 -2.70
CA ARG A 48 -2.70 15.88 -2.46
C ARG A 48 -2.20 16.05 -1.03
N ASP A 49 -0.95 16.45 -0.91
CA ASP A 49 -0.30 16.72 0.37
C ASP A 49 -0.75 18.08 0.94
N VAL A 50 -0.46 18.31 2.22
CA VAL A 50 -0.91 19.50 2.98
C VAL A 50 -0.26 20.80 2.50
N ASP A 51 0.89 20.69 1.84
CA ASP A 51 1.64 21.79 1.25
C ASP A 51 1.13 22.19 -0.15
N GLY A 52 0.04 21.57 -0.62
CA GLY A 52 -0.55 21.82 -1.94
C GLY A 52 0.05 20.98 -3.07
N THR A 53 1.04 20.13 -2.78
CA THR A 53 1.68 19.26 -3.78
C THR A 53 0.73 18.13 -4.21
N LEU A 54 0.48 18.00 -5.52
CA LEU A 54 -0.14 16.82 -6.13
C LEU A 54 0.95 15.88 -6.63
N ARG A 55 0.92 14.64 -6.17
CA ARG A 55 1.87 13.62 -6.60
C ARG A 55 1.22 12.27 -6.78
N THR A 56 1.93 11.36 -7.44
CA THR A 56 1.55 9.94 -7.43
C THR A 56 1.67 9.36 -6.02
N ALA A 57 0.79 8.42 -5.70
CA ALA A 57 0.77 7.77 -4.39
C ALA A 57 1.99 6.86 -4.19
N THR A 58 2.46 6.77 -2.95
CA THR A 58 3.53 5.86 -2.53
C THR A 58 3.12 4.39 -2.69
N LEU A 59 4.07 3.47 -2.65
CA LEU A 59 3.75 2.04 -2.81
C LEU A 59 2.81 1.55 -1.69
N ASP A 60 3.02 2.04 -0.47
CA ASP A 60 2.19 1.72 0.70
C ASP A 60 0.81 2.35 0.62
N GLU A 61 0.71 3.63 0.22
CA GLU A 61 -0.55 4.30 -0.06
C GLU A 61 -1.35 3.50 -1.11
N LYS A 62 -0.70 3.09 -2.21
CA LYS A 62 -1.31 2.25 -3.26
C LYS A 62 -1.75 0.88 -2.74
N ARG A 63 -0.95 0.22 -1.89
CA ARG A 63 -1.30 -1.09 -1.29
C ARG A 63 -2.54 -0.96 -0.40
N ARG A 64 -2.59 0.03 0.50
CA ARG A 64 -3.73 0.27 1.39
C ARG A 64 -4.99 0.62 0.62
N MET A 65 -4.92 1.58 -0.30
CA MET A 65 -6.08 2.00 -1.08
C MET A 65 -6.66 0.85 -1.91
N ARG A 66 -5.80 0.01 -2.51
CA ARG A 66 -6.27 -1.19 -3.20
C ARG A 66 -7.00 -2.14 -2.28
N GLN A 67 -6.51 -2.38 -1.06
CA GLN A 67 -7.20 -3.29 -0.13
C GLN A 67 -8.53 -2.71 0.39
N ILE A 68 -8.67 -1.38 0.51
CA ILE A 68 -9.92 -0.73 0.93
C ILE A 68 -11.00 -0.87 -0.16
N TYR A 69 -10.67 -0.53 -1.41
CA TYR A 69 -11.66 -0.49 -2.50
C TYR A 69 -11.80 -1.81 -3.26
N PHE A 70 -10.75 -2.64 -3.28
CA PHE A 70 -10.68 -3.92 -3.99
C PHE A 70 -10.11 -4.99 -3.07
N SER A 71 -10.84 -5.29 -2.00
CA SER A 71 -10.37 -6.18 -0.93
C SER A 71 -10.05 -7.58 -1.43
N ILE A 72 -8.86 -8.06 -1.04
CA ILE A 72 -8.45 -9.45 -1.24
C ILE A 72 -8.64 -10.19 0.08
N ALA A 73 -9.35 -11.32 0.04
CA ALA A 73 -9.57 -12.14 1.22
C ALA A 73 -8.24 -12.61 1.84
N GLY A 74 -8.15 -12.55 3.17
CA GLY A 74 -6.94 -12.93 3.92
C GLY A 74 -5.88 -11.84 4.03
N ARG A 75 -6.03 -10.70 3.34
CA ARG A 75 -5.14 -9.54 3.45
C ARG A 75 -5.64 -8.52 4.46
N GLU A 76 -4.78 -8.15 5.40
CA GLU A 76 -5.06 -7.12 6.40
C GLU A 76 -4.54 -5.75 5.94
N LEU A 77 -5.20 -4.67 6.42
CA LEU A 77 -4.77 -3.29 6.14
C LEU A 77 -3.56 -2.86 6.96
N VAL A 78 -3.48 -3.40 8.18
CA VAL A 78 -2.41 -3.16 9.13
C VAL A 78 -1.53 -4.40 9.14
N MET A 79 -0.22 -4.20 9.32
CA MET A 79 0.72 -5.31 9.44
C MET A 79 0.29 -6.22 10.61
N PRO A 80 0.07 -7.52 10.37
CA PRO A 80 -0.30 -8.43 11.44
C PRO A 80 0.83 -8.55 12.48
N LYS A 81 0.46 -8.56 13.77
CA LYS A 81 1.42 -8.59 14.89
C LYS A 81 2.40 -9.77 14.82
N MET A 82 2.01 -10.86 14.16
CA MET A 82 2.85 -12.06 14.00
C MET A 82 4.16 -11.78 13.25
N PHE A 83 4.25 -10.68 12.51
CA PHE A 83 5.43 -10.24 11.77
C PHE A 83 6.25 -9.16 12.49
N GLU A 84 5.83 -8.71 13.67
CA GLU A 84 6.67 -7.87 14.52
C GLU A 84 7.83 -8.70 15.08
N ASP A 85 9.02 -8.10 15.23
CA ASP A 85 10.25 -8.79 15.60
C ASP A 85 10.10 -9.71 16.84
N LYS A 86 9.38 -9.22 17.86
CA LYS A 86 9.10 -9.96 19.11
C LYS A 86 8.34 -11.27 18.87
N HIS A 87 7.41 -11.26 17.92
CA HIS A 87 6.56 -12.39 17.61
C HIS A 87 7.16 -13.26 16.51
N LEU A 88 7.95 -12.68 15.61
CA LEU A 88 8.58 -13.36 14.48
C LEU A 88 9.49 -14.50 14.95
N GLU A 89 10.33 -14.27 15.96
CA GLU A 89 11.25 -15.29 16.49
C GLU A 89 10.53 -16.47 17.13
N VAL A 90 9.45 -16.17 17.89
CA VAL A 90 8.61 -17.18 18.53
C VAL A 90 7.89 -17.99 17.46
N ASN A 91 7.27 -17.32 16.50
CA ASN A 91 6.52 -17.92 15.40
C ASN A 91 7.39 -18.80 14.50
N ARG A 92 8.67 -18.47 14.32
CA ARG A 92 9.62 -19.30 13.55
C ARG A 92 9.80 -20.70 14.14
N LYS A 93 9.61 -20.86 15.45
CA LYS A 93 9.79 -22.15 16.15
C LYS A 93 8.47 -22.93 16.26
N THR A 94 7.33 -22.25 16.35
CA THR A 94 6.03 -22.85 16.66
C THR A 94 5.14 -23.05 15.44
N ILE A 95 5.25 -22.22 14.41
CA ILE A 95 4.37 -22.25 13.25
C ILE A 95 5.05 -22.99 12.08
N PRO A 96 4.36 -23.91 11.38
CA PRO A 96 4.94 -24.57 10.22
C PRO A 96 5.30 -23.55 9.12
N TYR A 97 6.49 -23.68 8.54
CA TYR A 97 7.01 -22.77 7.50
C TYR A 97 6.04 -22.53 6.34
N LYS A 98 5.27 -23.56 5.95
CA LYS A 98 4.27 -23.46 4.89
C LYS A 98 3.13 -22.49 5.22
N PHE A 99 2.75 -22.39 6.50
CA PHE A 99 1.72 -21.46 6.96
C PHE A 99 2.27 -20.03 6.98
N SER A 100 3.46 -19.83 7.54
CA SER A 100 4.15 -18.52 7.53
C SER A 100 4.33 -17.98 6.10
N TYR A 101 4.78 -18.82 5.17
CA TYR A 101 4.96 -18.44 3.77
C TYR A 101 3.64 -18.05 3.08
N ASN A 102 2.55 -18.77 3.36
CA ASN A 102 1.24 -18.41 2.85
C ASN A 102 0.76 -17.08 3.44
N SER A 103 0.96 -16.82 4.72
CA SER A 103 0.61 -15.55 5.37
C SER A 103 1.39 -14.36 4.81
N PHE A 104 2.67 -14.53 4.46
CA PHE A 104 3.47 -13.49 3.80
C PHE A 104 2.92 -13.08 2.43
N ASN A 105 2.27 -14.00 1.69
CA ASN A 105 1.67 -13.68 0.39
C ASN A 105 0.42 -12.78 0.51
N PHE A 106 -0.10 -12.59 1.72
CA PHE A 106 -1.27 -11.76 1.98
C PHE A 106 -0.92 -10.39 2.59
N ILE A 107 0.37 -10.04 2.72
CA ILE A 107 0.81 -8.69 3.17
C ILE A 107 1.11 -7.80 1.97
#